data_AF-A0A165T303-F1
#
_entry.id   AF-A0A165T303-F1
#
_cell.length_a   1.000
_cell.length_b   1.000
_cell.length_c   1.000
_cell.angle_alpha   90.00
_cell.angle_beta   90.00
_cell.angle_gamma   90.00
#
_symmetry.space_group_name_H-M   'P 1'
#
loop_
_entity.id
_entity.type
_entity.pdbx_description
1 polymer ?
#
loop_
_entity_poly.entity_id
_entity_poly.type
_entity_poly.pdbx_seq_one_letter_code
_entity_poly.pdbx_strand_id
1 'polypeptide(L)'
;AVGKTLISCSDVEYVTLTPPSGLTCGDYMQAFISYAGGYLVDPNATSGCQFCSSRTTDELLGKYFNIQYAHRWRNFGLLLVYTAFNTAAIYVFTYVFRIRSGNPMGAHRRRLSRLQTRKPSSHDSLGVHVNE
;
A
#
# COMPACT_ATOMS: atom_id res chain seq x y z
N ALA A 1 -1.29 21.00 8.61
CA ALA A 1 -0.96 19.65 9.11
C ALA A 1 -1.81 19.42 10.35
N VAL A 2 -2.82 18.54 10.28
CA VAL A 2 -3.69 18.21 11.41
C VAL A 2 -3.08 16.99 12.12
N GLY A 3 -2.17 17.23 13.04
CA GLY A 3 -1.51 16.20 13.85
C GLY A 3 -1.29 16.74 15.25
N LYS A 4 -1.28 15.86 16.26
CA LYS A 4 -1.17 16.17 17.70
C LYS A 4 -2.26 17.05 18.31
N THR A 5 -3.36 17.29 17.60
CA THR A 5 -4.51 17.99 18.17
C THR A 5 -5.28 17.05 19.10
N LEU A 6 -5.68 17.57 20.26
CA LEU A 6 -6.70 16.89 21.07
C LEU A 6 -7.98 16.82 20.25
N ILE A 7 -8.59 15.65 20.22
CA ILE A 7 -9.89 15.45 19.62
C ILE A 7 -10.93 15.42 20.73
N SER A 8 -12.08 16.04 20.48
CA SER A 8 -13.29 15.80 21.26
C SER A 8 -14.19 14.92 20.41
N CYS A 9 -14.54 13.76 20.93
CA CYS A 9 -15.38 12.80 20.23
C CYS A 9 -16.81 13.33 20.13
N SER A 10 -17.48 12.96 19.06
CA SER A 10 -18.89 13.25 18.80
C SER A 10 -19.80 12.29 19.59
N ASP A 11 -21.08 12.66 19.78
CA ASP A 11 -22.07 11.85 20.49
C ASP A 11 -22.21 10.42 19.93
N VAL A 12 -21.98 10.22 18.63
CA VAL A 12 -22.05 8.90 17.98
C VAL A 12 -20.79 8.06 18.18
N GLU A 13 -19.69 8.68 18.60
CA GLU A 13 -18.39 8.03 18.82
C GLU A 13 -18.19 7.66 20.29
N TYR A 14 -19.01 8.21 21.20
CA TYR A 14 -19.00 7.82 22.59
C TYR A 14 -19.57 6.41 22.78
N VAL A 15 -18.80 5.57 23.45
CA VAL A 15 -19.28 4.28 23.94
C VAL A 15 -19.90 4.52 25.30
N THR A 16 -21.22 4.34 25.38
CA THR A 16 -21.97 4.41 26.64
C THR A 16 -21.93 3.08 27.36
N LEU A 17 -21.48 3.06 28.61
CA LEU A 17 -21.42 1.85 29.44
C LEU A 17 -21.87 2.13 30.87
N THR A 18 -22.38 1.10 31.53
CA THR A 18 -22.87 1.18 32.91
C THR A 18 -21.97 0.32 33.78
N PRO A 19 -21.27 0.91 34.77
CA PRO A 19 -20.40 0.16 35.66
C PRO A 19 -21.24 -0.69 36.63
N PRO A 20 -20.67 -1.77 37.19
CA PRO A 20 -21.33 -2.54 38.25
C PRO A 20 -21.65 -1.68 39.47
N SER A 21 -22.66 -2.07 40.25
CA SER A 21 -23.10 -1.31 41.43
C SER A 21 -21.96 -1.09 42.43
N GLY A 22 -21.71 0.17 42.78
CA GLY A 22 -20.69 0.57 43.76
C GLY A 22 -19.35 1.01 43.19
N LEU A 23 -19.19 1.05 41.85
CA LEU A 23 -17.98 1.55 41.17
C LEU A 23 -18.29 2.80 40.35
N THR A 24 -17.32 3.72 40.27
CA THR A 24 -17.38 4.85 39.33
C THR A 24 -16.90 4.43 37.94
N CYS A 25 -17.26 5.20 36.91
CA CYS A 25 -16.75 5.01 35.55
C CYS A 25 -15.21 4.98 35.52
N GLY A 26 -14.60 5.87 36.30
CA GLY A 26 -13.16 5.95 36.47
C GLY A 26 -12.58 4.66 37.04
N ASP A 27 -13.12 4.17 38.15
CA ASP A 27 -12.63 2.96 38.81
C ASP A 27 -12.76 1.72 37.92
N TYR A 28 -13.89 1.59 37.22
CA TYR A 28 -14.14 0.46 36.33
C TYR A 28 -13.24 0.48 35.08
N MET A 29 -13.02 1.66 34.49
CA MET A 29 -12.26 1.78 33.24
C MET A 29 -10.79 2.11 33.42
N GLN A 30 -10.31 2.37 34.64
CA GLN A 30 -8.91 2.78 34.89
C GLN A 30 -7.90 1.81 34.28
N ALA A 31 -8.06 0.52 34.51
CA ALA A 31 -7.18 -0.51 33.96
C ALA A 31 -7.23 -0.55 32.43
N PHE A 32 -8.43 -0.41 31.85
CA PHE A 32 -8.61 -0.39 30.40
C PHE A 32 -7.98 0.84 29.76
N ILE A 33 -8.18 2.03 30.32
CA ILE A 33 -7.61 3.29 29.81
C ILE A 33 -6.08 3.26 29.90
N SER A 34 -5.53 2.69 30.97
CA SER A 34 -4.07 2.55 31.12
C SER A 34 -3.43 1.64 30.06
N TYR A 35 -4.16 0.62 29.60
CA TYR A 35 -3.66 -0.35 28.62
C TYR A 35 -3.98 0.06 27.18
N ALA A 36 -5.24 0.40 26.89
CA ALA A 36 -5.75 0.68 25.55
C ALA A 36 -5.67 2.16 25.16
N GLY A 37 -5.57 3.07 26.13
CA GLY A 37 -5.66 4.52 25.91
C GLY A 37 -7.10 5.04 25.95
N GLY A 38 -7.28 6.29 25.51
CA GLY A 38 -8.58 6.98 25.50
C GLY A 38 -8.83 7.88 26.71
N TYR A 39 -10.06 8.38 26.82
CA TYR A 39 -10.49 9.26 27.91
C TYR A 39 -11.98 9.12 28.24
N LEU A 40 -12.36 9.51 29.44
CA LEU A 40 -13.74 9.59 29.92
C LEU A 40 -14.19 11.05 29.97
N VAL A 41 -15.46 11.30 29.63
CA VAL A 41 -16.06 12.64 29.79
C VAL A 41 -16.27 12.96 31.28
N ASP A 42 -16.83 12.01 32.02
CA ASP A 42 -17.04 12.12 33.47
C ASP A 42 -16.56 10.83 34.17
N PRO A 43 -15.43 10.87 34.90
CA PRO A 43 -14.93 9.72 35.63
C PRO A 43 -15.72 9.42 36.91
N ASN A 44 -16.48 10.37 37.45
CA ASN A 44 -17.20 10.21 38.72
C ASN A 44 -18.63 9.70 38.54
N ALA A 45 -19.12 9.63 37.29
CA ALA A 45 -20.43 9.08 37.01
C ALA A 45 -20.53 7.60 37.45
N THR A 46 -21.71 7.19 37.90
CA THR A 46 -22.02 5.81 38.31
C THR A 46 -23.02 5.14 37.36
N SER A 47 -23.51 5.88 36.37
CA SER A 47 -24.36 5.39 35.29
C SER A 47 -24.14 6.23 34.02
N GLY A 48 -24.29 5.62 32.84
CA GLY A 48 -24.18 6.35 31.57
C GLY A 48 -22.78 6.89 31.26
N CYS A 49 -21.72 6.14 31.57
CA CYS A 49 -20.33 6.55 31.30
C CYS A 49 -20.10 6.74 29.81
N GLN A 50 -19.62 7.91 29.40
CA GLN A 50 -19.20 8.17 28.03
C GLN A 50 -17.69 8.01 27.90
N PHE A 51 -17.28 6.97 27.18
CA PHE A 51 -15.89 6.67 26.89
C PHE A 51 -15.55 6.97 25.43
N CYS A 52 -14.40 7.62 25.20
CA CYS A 52 -13.81 7.71 23.88
C CYS A 52 -12.45 7.00 23.81
N SER A 53 -12.27 6.19 22.78
CA SER A 53 -11.10 5.32 22.59
C SER A 53 -9.82 6.06 22.22
N SER A 54 -9.91 7.32 21.81
CA SER A 54 -8.78 8.06 21.24
C SER A 54 -8.73 9.49 21.76
N ARG A 55 -7.54 9.91 22.20
CA ARG A 55 -7.34 11.24 22.79
C ARG A 55 -6.70 12.23 21.82
N THR A 56 -5.98 11.72 20.82
CA THR A 56 -5.28 12.55 19.83
C THR A 56 -5.54 12.07 18.42
N THR A 57 -5.51 13.00 17.46
CA THR A 57 -5.67 12.69 16.03
C THR A 57 -4.62 11.68 15.55
N ASP A 58 -3.39 11.74 16.07
CA ASP A 58 -2.33 10.81 15.68
C ASP A 58 -2.59 9.38 16.20
N GLU A 59 -3.25 9.23 17.35
CA GLU A 59 -3.62 7.92 17.89
C GLU A 59 -4.74 7.28 17.06
N LEU A 60 -5.74 8.08 16.63
CA LEU A 60 -6.76 7.62 15.68
C LEU A 60 -6.13 7.21 14.35
N LEU A 61 -5.36 8.11 13.73
CA LEU A 61 -4.80 7.87 12.40
C LEU A 61 -3.73 6.77 12.40
N GLY A 62 -2.97 6.65 13.48
CA GLY A 62 -1.98 5.60 13.68
C GLY A 62 -2.63 4.22 13.88
N LYS A 63 -3.63 4.11 14.76
CA LYS A 63 -4.31 2.83 15.05
C LYS A 63 -5.16 2.34 13.89
N TYR A 64 -5.97 3.21 13.28
CA TYR A 64 -6.94 2.79 12.26
C TYR A 64 -6.39 2.79 10.84
N PHE A 65 -5.56 3.78 10.50
CA PHE A 65 -5.08 3.94 9.12
C PHE A 65 -3.61 3.52 8.93
N ASN A 66 -2.91 3.10 10.00
CA ASN A 66 -1.47 2.78 9.96
C ASN A 66 -0.63 3.90 9.31
N ILE A 67 -1.13 5.14 9.33
CA ILE A 67 -0.43 6.30 8.78
C ILE A 67 0.57 6.74 9.83
N GLN A 68 1.71 6.05 9.85
CA GLN A 68 2.86 6.48 10.61
C GLN A 68 3.40 7.76 9.95
N TYR A 69 3.39 8.88 10.67
CA TYR A 69 3.87 10.18 10.20
C TYR A 69 5.31 10.12 9.65
N ALA A 70 6.09 9.12 10.07
CA ALA A 70 7.44 8.83 9.61
C ALA A 70 7.54 8.44 8.12
N HIS A 71 6.51 7.82 7.53
CA HIS A 71 6.57 7.33 6.15
C HIS A 71 5.92 8.24 5.11
N ARG A 72 5.38 9.40 5.53
CA ARG A 72 4.71 10.35 4.63
C ARG A 72 5.58 10.76 3.43
N TRP A 73 6.87 11.01 3.69
CA TRP A 73 7.83 11.43 2.66
C TRP A 73 8.20 10.30 1.71
N ARG A 74 8.30 9.06 2.19
CA ARG A 74 8.54 7.88 1.35
C ARG A 74 7.36 7.62 0.43
N ASN A 75 6.14 7.63 0.98
CA ASN A 75 4.93 7.36 0.21
C ASN A 75 4.69 8.46 -0.84
N PHE A 76 4.92 9.73 -0.48
CA PHE A 76 4.88 10.84 -1.44
C PHE A 76 5.97 10.73 -2.51
N GLY A 77 7.19 10.31 -2.13
CA GLY A 77 8.27 10.03 -3.08
C GLY A 77 7.92 8.93 -4.08
N LEU A 78 7.31 7.83 -3.63
CA LEU A 78 6.87 6.74 -4.51
C LEU A 78 5.80 7.22 -5.51
N LEU A 79 4.85 8.05 -5.07
CA LEU A 79 3.85 8.66 -5.94
C LEU A 79 4.53 9.54 -7.01
N LEU A 80 5.45 10.42 -6.60
CA LEU A 80 6.18 11.29 -7.53
C LEU A 80 7.01 10.51 -8.54
N VAL A 81 7.73 9.48 -8.10
CA VAL A 81 8.56 8.62 -8.98
C VAL A 81 7.67 7.87 -9.97
N TYR A 82 6.53 7.33 -9.53
CA TYR A 82 5.58 6.66 -10.41
C TYR A 82 5.02 7.63 -11.47
N THR A 83 4.60 8.83 -11.08
CA THR A 83 4.10 9.84 -12.03
C THR A 83 5.18 10.24 -13.02
N ALA A 84 6.39 10.57 -12.56
CA ALA A 84 7.50 10.97 -13.43
C ALA A 84 7.90 9.85 -14.41
N PHE A 85 7.96 8.60 -13.95
CA PHE A 85 8.23 7.44 -14.80
C PHE A 85 7.17 7.28 -15.88
N ASN A 86 5.88 7.37 -15.55
CA ASN A 86 4.80 7.25 -16.52
C ASN A 86 4.83 8.39 -17.55
N THR A 87 5.05 9.63 -17.10
CA THR A 87 5.22 10.77 -18.00
C THR A 87 6.38 10.56 -18.96
N ALA A 88 7.54 10.14 -18.46
CA ALA A 88 8.70 9.83 -19.28
C ALA A 88 8.43 8.68 -20.26
N ALA A 89 7.76 7.61 -19.82
CA ALA A 89 7.40 6.47 -20.65
C ALA A 89 6.50 6.87 -21.83
N ILE A 90 5.53 7.77 -21.62
CA ILE A 90 4.67 8.30 -22.69
C ILE A 90 5.50 9.06 -23.73
N TYR A 91 6.43 9.92 -23.31
CA TYR A 91 7.30 10.65 -24.24
C TYR A 91 8.24 9.70 -24.98
N VAL A 92 8.85 8.73 -24.29
CA VAL A 92 9.75 7.75 -24.89
C VAL A 92 9.00 6.89 -25.92
N PHE A 93 7.82 6.36 -25.57
CA PHE A 93 7.02 5.58 -26.50
C PHE A 93 6.53 6.43 -27.67
N THR A 94 6.10 7.66 -27.43
CA THR A 94 5.69 8.55 -28.52
C THR A 94 6.88 8.82 -29.45
N TYR A 95 8.07 9.10 -28.94
CA TYR A 95 9.26 9.29 -29.75
C TYR A 95 9.66 8.04 -30.55
N VAL A 96 9.68 6.86 -29.91
CA VAL A 96 10.04 5.59 -30.54
C VAL A 96 9.01 5.19 -31.62
N PHE A 97 7.71 5.25 -31.32
CA PHE A 97 6.68 4.79 -32.25
C PHE A 97 6.31 5.84 -33.32
N ARG A 98 6.37 7.15 -33.02
CA ARG A 98 6.00 8.20 -33.98
C ARG A 98 7.18 8.76 -34.78
N ILE A 99 8.36 8.94 -34.17
CA ILE A 99 9.50 9.61 -34.81
C ILE A 99 10.54 8.60 -35.31
N ARG A 100 10.88 7.60 -34.48
CA ARG A 100 11.81 6.53 -34.87
C ARG A 100 11.06 5.39 -35.57
N SER A 101 10.50 5.65 -36.76
CA SER A 101 10.05 4.59 -37.68
C SER A 101 11.25 3.80 -38.23
N GLY A 102 11.92 3.07 -37.37
CA GLY A 102 13.01 2.14 -37.68
C GLY A 102 12.70 0.82 -37.00
N ASN A 103 12.10 -0.10 -37.76
CA ASN A 103 11.57 -1.39 -37.35
C ASN A 103 12.35 -2.07 -36.19
N PRO A 104 11.91 -1.97 -34.92
CA PRO A 104 12.60 -2.64 -33.79
C PRO A 104 12.53 -4.17 -33.92
N MET A 105 11.58 -4.66 -34.72
CA MET A 105 11.40 -6.06 -35.06
C MET A 105 12.57 -6.65 -35.87
N GLY A 106 13.42 -5.82 -36.48
CA GLY A 106 14.65 -6.27 -37.16
C GLY A 106 15.78 -6.68 -36.20
N ALA A 107 15.76 -6.24 -34.94
CA ALA A 107 16.76 -6.63 -33.94
C ALA A 107 16.46 -8.03 -33.37
N HIS A 108 15.19 -8.34 -33.11
CA HIS A 108 14.76 -9.67 -32.66
C HIS A 108 14.81 -10.72 -33.76
N ARG A 109 14.47 -10.36 -35.01
CA ARG A 109 14.56 -11.29 -36.16
C ARG A 109 15.99 -11.79 -36.39
N ARG A 110 17.01 -10.95 -36.16
CA ARG A 110 18.44 -11.32 -36.25
C ARG A 110 18.92 -12.27 -35.15
N ARG A 111 18.32 -12.23 -33.96
CA ARG A 111 18.62 -13.19 -32.88
C ARG A 111 17.95 -14.54 -33.14
N LEU A 112 16.70 -14.52 -33.61
CA LEU A 112 15.97 -15.75 -33.96
C LEU A 112 16.60 -16.48 -35.16
N SER A 113 17.06 -15.76 -36.19
CA SER A 113 17.71 -16.38 -37.36
C SER A 113 19.05 -17.08 -37.04
N ARG A 114 19.77 -16.64 -36.00
CA ARG A 114 21.00 -17.33 -35.53
C ARG A 114 20.72 -18.63 -34.79
N LEU A 115 19.54 -18.77 -34.18
CA LEU A 115 19.12 -20.01 -33.53
C LEU A 115 18.66 -21.04 -34.57
N GLN A 116 18.14 -20.58 -35.72
CA GLN A 116 17.65 -21.46 -36.79
C GLN A 116 18.78 -22.08 -37.61
N THR A 117 19.92 -21.39 -37.80
CA THR A 117 21.12 -21.96 -38.44
C THR A 117 21.86 -22.99 -37.59
N ARG A 118 21.52 -23.13 -36.31
CA ARG A 118 22.13 -24.13 -35.40
C ARG A 118 21.32 -25.42 -35.26
N LYS A 119 20.18 -25.57 -35.94
CA LYS A 119 19.43 -26.84 -35.93
C LYS A 119 20.09 -27.82 -36.90
N PRO A 120 20.78 -28.89 -36.44
CA PRO A 120 21.28 -29.91 -37.35
C PRO A 120 20.09 -30.61 -38.02
N SER A 121 20.18 -30.78 -39.34
CA SER A 121 19.25 -31.58 -40.13
C SER A 121 19.34 -33.04 -39.67
N SER A 122 18.33 -33.49 -38.91
CA SER A 122 18.16 -34.88 -38.49
C SER A 122 16.95 -35.47 -39.20
N HIS A 123 16.93 -35.43 -40.54
CA HIS A 123 15.92 -36.17 -41.31
C HIS A 123 16.30 -36.43 -42.78
N ASP A 124 17.54 -36.85 -43.05
CA ASP A 124 17.86 -37.49 -44.35
C ASP A 124 18.99 -38.53 -44.20
N SER A 125 18.65 -39.62 -43.51
CA SER A 125 19.37 -40.89 -43.64
C SER A 125 18.49 -41.87 -44.42
N LEU A 126 18.29 -41.62 -45.71
CA LEU A 126 17.73 -42.62 -46.60
C LEU A 126 18.37 -42.55 -48.00
N GLY A 127 19.28 -43.49 -48.26
CA GLY A 127 19.59 -44.02 -49.59
C GLY A 127 20.45 -43.17 -50.52
N VAL A 128 21.67 -43.64 -50.80
CA VAL A 128 22.03 -44.37 -52.04
C VAL A 128 23.55 -44.33 -52.18
N HIS A 129 24.21 -45.46 -51.92
CA HIS A 129 25.57 -45.71 -52.36
C HIS A 129 25.49 -46.35 -53.75
N VAL A 130 25.92 -45.60 -54.77
CA VAL A 130 26.34 -46.13 -56.09
C VAL A 130 27.78 -46.59 -55.92
N ASN A 131 28.14 -47.78 -56.40
CA ASN A 131 29.49 -48.15 -56.78
C ASN A 131 29.44 -49.27 -57.84
N GLU A 132 30.18 -49.01 -58.93
CA GLU A 132 30.73 -49.89 -59.98
C GLU A 132 29.92 -51.09 -60.52
#